data_AF-A0A965G1W4-F1
#
_entry.id   AF-A0A965G1W4-F1
#
_cell.length_a   1.000
_cell.length_b   1.000
_cell.length_c   1.000
_cell.angle_alpha   90.00
_cell.angle_beta   90.00
_cell.angle_gamma   90.00
#
_symmetry.space_group_name_H-M   'P 1'
#
loop_
_entity.id
_entity.type
_entity.pdbx_description
1 polymer ?
#
loop_
_entity_poly.entity_id
_entity_poly.type
_entity_poly.pdbx_seq_one_letter_code
_entity_poly.pdbx_strand_id
1 'polypeptide(L)' 'QFVQIVEARQGFKIGCIEEIAWRRGYIDDAQLLKLAEPIAKSGYGEYLKALIGAAR' A
#
# COMPACT_ATOMS: atom_id res chain seq x y z
N GLN A 1 -20.63 4.54 -5.78
CA GLN A 1 -20.06 4.90 -7.09
C GLN A 1 -19.65 6.38 -7.07
N PHE A 2 -18.54 6.71 -6.38
CA PHE A 2 -18.03 8.09 -6.22
C PHE A 2 -16.50 8.16 -5.99
N VAL A 3 -15.81 7.01 -5.86
CA VAL A 3 -14.38 6.94 -5.52
C VAL A 3 -13.47 6.80 -6.76
N GLN A 4 -14.01 6.31 -7.88
CA GLN A 4 -13.23 6.02 -9.09
C GLN A 4 -12.84 7.27 -9.91
N ILE A 5 -13.40 8.45 -9.60
CA ILE A 5 -13.21 9.66 -10.43
C ILE A 5 -12.12 10.58 -9.88
N VAL A 6 -11.70 10.42 -8.62
CA VAL A 6 -10.69 11.30 -7.99
C VAL A 6 -9.25 10.81 -8.23
N GLU A 7 -9.05 9.52 -8.54
CA GLU A 7 -7.71 8.92 -8.71
C GLU A 7 -6.96 9.36 -10.00
N ALA A 8 -7.61 10.05 -10.94
CA ALA A 8 -7.01 10.38 -12.24
C ALA A 8 -6.20 11.69 -12.29
N ARG A 9 -6.18 12.49 -11.22
CA ARG A 9 -5.53 13.83 -11.25
C ARG A 9 -4.41 14.06 -10.24
N GLN A 10 -4.31 13.24 -9.22
CA GLN A 10 -3.21 13.28 -8.26
C GLN A 10 -2.63 11.88 -8.25
N GLY A 11 -1.40 11.72 -8.75
CA GLY A 11 -0.69 10.43 -8.83
C GLY A 11 -0.36 9.78 -7.47
N PHE A 12 -1.18 10.04 -6.46
CA PHE A 12 -1.16 9.45 -5.13
C PHE A 12 -2.41 8.60 -4.99
N LYS A 13 -2.23 7.29 -4.82
CA LYS A 13 -3.31 6.40 -4.38
C LYS A 13 -3.80 6.91 -3.02
N ILE A 14 -5.00 7.50 -2.99
CA ILE A 14 -5.62 8.01 -1.77
C ILE A 14 -6.03 6.81 -0.92
N GLY A 15 -5.43 6.64 0.27
CA GLY A 15 -5.93 5.70 1.28
C GLY A 15 -5.05 4.50 1.63
N CYS A 16 -3.75 4.50 1.28
CA CYS A 16 -2.82 3.47 1.76
C CYS A 16 -2.49 3.66 3.25
N ILE A 17 -3.41 3.29 4.13
CA ILE A 17 -3.22 3.36 5.58
C ILE A 17 -2.06 2.43 5.97
N GLU A 18 -1.87 1.32 5.27
CA GLU A 18 -0.79 0.35 5.49
C GLU A 18 0.59 0.96 5.21
N GLU A 19 0.74 1.71 4.11
CA GLU A 19 2.00 2.39 3.79
C GLU A 19 2.31 3.47 4.84
N ILE A 20 1.31 4.27 5.24
CA ILE A 20 1.51 5.31 6.24
C ILE A 20 1.85 4.68 7.60
N ALA A 21 1.17 3.60 7.98
CA ALA A 21 1.44 2.88 9.21
C ALA A 21 2.86 2.31 9.23
N TRP A 22 3.30 1.73 8.12
CA TRP A 22 4.65 1.20 7.98
C TRP A 22 5.71 2.30 8.01
N ARG A 23 5.54 3.38 7.24
CA ARG A 23 6.45 4.55 7.25
C ARG A 23 6.53 5.25 8.60
N ARG A 24 5.45 5.20 9.40
CA ARG A 24 5.42 5.74 10.77
C ARG A 24 5.93 4.77 11.83
N GLY A 25 6.27 3.53 11.45
CA GLY A 25 6.72 2.49 12.37
C GLY A 25 5.62 1.94 13.28
N TYR A 26 4.35 2.12 12.91
CA TYR A 26 3.22 1.50 13.61
C TYR A 26 3.09 0.01 13.28
N ILE A 27 3.56 -0.40 12.10
CA ILE A 27 3.64 -1.80 11.70
C ILE A 27 5.04 -2.10 11.13
N ASP A 28 5.50 -3.33 11.30
CA ASP A 28 6.76 -3.82 10.75
C ASP A 28 6.60 -4.39 9.33
N ASP A 29 7.74 -4.72 8.71
CA ASP A 29 7.77 -5.31 7.36
C ASP A 29 6.96 -6.60 7.26
N ALA A 30 6.95 -7.42 8.32
CA ALA A 30 6.24 -8.70 8.34
C ALA A 30 4.71 -8.51 8.42
N GLN A 31 4.26 -7.51 9.17
CA GLN A 31 2.87 -7.09 9.26
C GLN A 31 2.40 -6.48 7.94
N LEU A 32 3.21 -5.63 7.33
CA LEU A 32 2.91 -5.08 6.01
C LEU A 32 2.81 -6.19 4.95
N LEU A 33 3.70 -7.18 4.99
CA LEU A 33 3.68 -8.34 4.09
C LEU A 33 2.41 -9.19 4.27
N LYS A 34 2.01 -9.45 5.52
CA LYS A 34 0.76 -10.15 5.85
C LYS A 34 -0.47 -9.42 5.34
N LEU A 35 -0.47 -8.09 5.42
CA LEU A 35 -1.55 -7.26 4.88
C LEU A 35 -1.54 -7.28 3.34
N ALA A 36 -0.36 -7.37 2.72
CA ALA A 36 -0.18 -7.42 1.28
C ALA A 36 -0.51 -8.79 0.64
N GLU A 37 -0.37 -9.91 1.36
CA GLU A 37 -0.70 -11.27 0.88
C GLU A 37 -2.12 -11.42 0.32
N PRO A 38 -3.19 -11.07 1.04
CA PRO A 38 -4.57 -11.27 0.57
C PRO A 38 -4.91 -10.39 -0.65
N ILE A 39 -4.24 -9.23 -0.79
CA ILE A 39 -4.47 -8.27 -1.87
C ILE A 39 -3.40 -8.32 -2.95
N ALA A 40 -2.44 -9.25 -2.88
CA ALA A 40 -1.35 -9.41 -3.86
C ALA A 40 -1.85 -9.62 -5.30
N LYS A 41 -3.04 -10.22 -5.46
CA LYS A 41 -3.67 -10.40 -6.77
C LYS A 41 -4.21 -9.10 -7.39
N SER A 42 -4.46 -8.08 -6.57
CA SER A 42 -4.69 -6.73 -7.06
C SER A 42 -3.34 -6.05 -7.09
N GLY A 43 -2.95 -5.34 -8.15
CA GLY A 43 -1.62 -4.71 -8.25
C GLY A 43 -1.24 -3.77 -7.09
N TYR A 44 -2.14 -3.52 -6.14
CA TYR A 44 -1.86 -2.88 -4.87
C TYR A 44 -1.01 -3.72 -3.91
N GLY A 45 -1.25 -5.03 -3.77
CA GLY A 45 -0.43 -5.86 -2.88
C GLY A 45 1.02 -6.02 -3.38
N GLU A 46 1.22 -6.05 -4.70
CA GLU A 46 2.56 -6.03 -5.30
C GLU A 46 3.29 -4.71 -5.03
N TYR A 47 2.57 -3.57 -5.02
CA TYR A 47 3.14 -2.28 -4.63
C TYR A 47 3.60 -2.25 -3.16
N LEU A 48 2.80 -2.80 -2.23
CA LEU A 48 3.19 -2.90 -0.82
C LEU A 48 4.41 -3.80 -0.61
N LYS A 49 4.52 -4.91 -1.34
CA LYS A 49 5.72 -5.76 -1.31
C LYS A 49 6.95 -5.06 -1.89
N ALA A 50 6.78 -4.30 -2.97
CA ALA A 50 7.86 -3.52 -3.57
C ALA A 50 8.39 -2.44 -2.63
N LEU A 51 7.52 -1.82 -1.81
CA LEU A 51 7.93 -0.86 -0.78
C LEU A 51 8.88 -1.49 0.25
N ILE A 52 8.57 -2.69 0.75
CA ILE A 52 9.44 -3.43 1.68
C ILE A 52 10.80 -3.75 1.03
N GLY A 53 10.79 -4.19 -0.23
CA GLY A 53 12.02 -4.53 -0.96
C GLY A 53 12.90 -3.32 -1.31
N ALA A 54 12.32 -2.13 -1.44
CA ALA A 54 13.03 -0.91 -1.83
C ALA A 54 13.60 -0.10 -0.65
N ALA A 55 13.16 -0.33 0.59
CA ALA A 55 13.60 0.43 1.76
C ALA A 55 14.96 -0.01 2.35
N ARG A 56 15.86 -0.53 1.51
CA ARG A 56 17.19 -1.00 1.92
C ARG A 56 18.26 0.09 1.83
#